data_AF-A0A2T2VX45-F1
#
_entry.id   AF-A0A2T2VX45-F1
#
_cell.length_a   1.000
_cell.length_b   1.000
_cell.length_c   1.000
_cell.angle_alpha   90.00
_cell.angle_beta   90.00
_cell.angle_gamma   90.00
#
_symmetry.space_group_name_H-M   'P 1'
#
loop_
_entity.id
_entity.type
_entity.pdbx_description
1 polymer ?
#
loop_
_entity_poly.entity_id
_entity_poly.type
_entity_poly.pdbx_seq_one_letter_code
_entity_poly.pdbx_strand_id
1 'polypeptide(L)' 'MNDELLLMFHPAVYIAIGVFFGAVGAYLAEKRGRTHYKGFLVGFFFGLLGVLSLAIFLENKNTPTAEN' A
#
# COMPACT_ATOMS: atom_id res chain seq x y z
N MET A 1 17.04 12.32 5.36
CA MET A 1 17.31 12.00 3.93
C MET A 1 16.31 10.94 3.46
N ASN A 2 15.02 11.11 3.80
CA ASN A 2 13.99 10.07 3.70
C ASN A 2 12.82 10.53 2.84
N ASP A 3 12.57 11.85 2.80
CA ASP A 3 11.59 12.48 1.92
C ASP A 3 11.94 12.22 0.45
N GLU A 4 13.23 12.14 0.10
CA GLU A 4 13.68 11.90 -1.27
C GLU A 4 13.35 10.51 -1.81
N LEU A 5 13.25 9.46 -0.97
CA LEU A 5 12.86 8.10 -1.40
C LEU A 5 11.34 7.94 -1.54
N LEU A 6 10.58 8.66 -0.70
CA LEU A 6 9.11 8.76 -0.80
C LEU A 6 8.65 9.72 -1.91
N LEU A 7 9.47 10.72 -2.24
CA LEU A 7 9.29 11.64 -3.39
C LEU A 7 9.99 11.15 -4.67
N MET A 8 10.85 10.12 -4.59
CA MET A 8 11.53 9.54 -5.77
C MET A 8 10.52 9.01 -6.79
N PHE A 9 9.38 8.51 -6.29
CA PHE A 9 8.24 8.11 -7.09
C PHE A 9 7.12 9.14 -6.94
N HIS A 10 6.61 9.61 -8.07
CA HIS A 10 5.48 10.54 -8.11
C HIS A 10 4.32 10.00 -7.24
N PRO A 11 3.58 10.82 -6.48
CA PRO A 11 2.48 10.36 -5.61
C PRO A 11 1.45 9.48 -6.34
N ALA A 12 1.35 9.62 -7.66
CA ALA A 12 0.58 8.77 -8.56
C ALA A 12 0.96 7.27 -8.50
N VAL A 13 2.22 6.92 -8.22
CA VAL A 13 2.69 5.52 -8.14
C VAL A 13 2.07 4.82 -6.94
N TYR A 14 2.03 5.46 -5.77
CA TYR A 14 1.41 4.91 -4.58
C TYR A 14 -0.10 4.72 -4.75
N ILE A 15 -0.75 5.68 -5.41
CA ILE A 15 -2.17 5.57 -5.77
C ILE A 15 -2.38 4.42 -6.76
N ALA A 16 -1.52 4.27 -7.77
CA ALA A 16 -1.60 3.20 -8.75
C ALA A 16 -1.45 1.82 -8.11
N ILE A 17 -0.54 1.67 -7.13
CA ILE A 17 -0.38 0.43 -6.36
C ILE A 17 -1.66 0.12 -5.56
N GLY A 18 -2.24 1.11 -4.89
CA GLY A 18 -3.52 0.96 -4.17
C GLY A 18 -4.67 0.55 -5.08
N VAL A 19 -4.80 1.20 -6.25
CA VAL A 19 -5.81 0.88 -7.26
C VAL A 19 -5.59 -0.51 -7.86
N PHE A 20 -4.35 -0.91 -8.11
CA PHE A 20 -4.01 -2.24 -8.60
C PHE A 20 -4.42 -3.33 -7.61
N PHE A 21 -4.06 -3.18 -6.33
CA PHE A 21 -4.49 -4.11 -5.28
C PHE A 21 -6.02 -4.12 -5.08
N GLY A 22 -6.67 -2.96 -5.24
CA GLY A 22 -8.12 -2.86 -5.30
C GLY A 22 -8.72 -3.68 -6.46
N ALA A 23 -8.18 -3.54 -7.67
CA ALA A 23 -8.63 -4.29 -8.84
C ALA A 23 -8.43 -5.81 -8.66
N VAL A 24 -7.29 -6.22 -8.09
CA VAL A 24 -7.02 -7.63 -7.75
C VAL A 24 -8.02 -8.15 -6.71
N GLY A 25 -8.32 -7.36 -5.67
CA GLY A 25 -9.32 -7.70 -4.66
C GLY A 25 -10.74 -7.81 -5.23
N ALA A 26 -11.09 -6.93 -6.17
CA ALA A 26 -12.37 -6.97 -6.88
C ALA A 26 -12.51 -8.27 -7.68
N TYR A 27 -11.47 -8.62 -8.45
CA TYR A 27 -11.42 -9.86 -9.21
C TYR A 27 -11.53 -11.11 -8.32
N LEU A 28 -10.88 -11.09 -7.15
CA LEU A 28 -10.94 -12.21 -6.21
C LEU A 28 -12.32 -12.36 -5.55
N ALA A 29 -13.02 -11.25 -5.29
CA ALA A 29 -14.38 -11.30 -4.74
C ALA A 29 -15.41 -11.73 -5.78
N GLU A 30 -15.23 -11.29 -7.03
CA GLU A 30 -16.03 -11.72 -8.17
C GLU A 30 -15.95 -13.24 -8.37
N LYS A 31 -14.74 -13.81 -8.35
CA LYS A 31 -14.56 -15.27 -8.38
C LYS A 31 -15.22 -16.01 -7.21
N ARG A 32 -15.44 -15.33 -6.08
CA ARG A 32 -16.05 -15.91 -4.88
C ARG A 32 -17.58 -15.75 -4.86
N GLY A 33 -18.18 -15.22 -5.93
CA GLY A 33 -19.62 -14.95 -6.02
C GLY A 33 -20.09 -13.82 -5.09
N ARG A 34 -19.18 -12.96 -4.61
CA ARG A 34 -19.50 -11.82 -3.75
C ARG A 34 -19.49 -10.53 -4.57
N THR A 35 -20.16 -9.51 -4.06
CA THR A 35 -20.25 -8.19 -4.71
C THR A 35 -18.87 -7.60 -5.00
N HIS A 36 -18.61 -7.28 -6.27
CA HIS A 36 -17.33 -6.74 -6.77
C HIS A 36 -16.85 -5.53 -5.96
N TYR A 37 -17.77 -4.63 -5.60
CA TYR A 37 -17.46 -3.44 -4.80
C TYR A 37 -16.82 -3.77 -3.44
N LYS A 38 -17.29 -4.83 -2.77
CA LYS A 38 -16.73 -5.25 -1.48
C LYS A 38 -15.32 -5.81 -1.64
N GLY A 39 -15.05 -6.53 -2.74
CA GLY A 39 -13.71 -7.01 -3.08
C GLY A 39 -12.74 -5.89 -3.38
N PHE A 40 -13.20 -4.90 -4.16
CA PHE A 40 -12.42 -3.72 -4.47
C PHE A 40 -12.03 -2.98 -3.20
N LEU A 41 -12.99 -2.71 -2.31
CA LEU A 41 -12.73 -2.02 -1.05
C LEU A 41 -11.71 -2.77 -0.20
N VAL A 42 -11.87 -4.08 -0.01
CA VAL A 42 -10.94 -4.89 0.79
C VAL A 42 -9.53 -4.88 0.17
N GLY A 43 -9.42 -5.06 -1.14
CA GLY A 43 -8.13 -5.01 -1.84
C GLY A 43 -7.48 -3.64 -1.77
N PHE A 44 -8.26 -2.57 -1.92
CA PHE A 44 -7.79 -1.19 -1.87
C PHE A 44 -7.30 -0.82 -0.48
N PHE A 45 -8.05 -1.17 0.58
CA PHE A 45 -7.62 -0.96 1.96
C PHE A 45 -6.35 -1.75 2.29
N PHE A 46 -6.23 -3.00 1.83
CA PHE A 46 -5.01 -3.78 2.00
C PHE A 46 -3.81 -3.17 1.26
N GLY A 47 -4.01 -2.68 0.03
CA GLY A 47 -2.97 -1.99 -0.73
C GLY A 47 -2.51 -0.70 -0.05
N LEU A 48 -3.46 0.08 0.47
CA LEU A 48 -3.19 1.33 1.19
C LEU A 48 -2.45 1.07 2.52
N LEU A 49 -2.88 0.06 3.28
CA LEU A 49 -2.16 -0.38 4.49
C LEU A 49 -0.76 -0.90 4.18
N GLY A 50 -0.56 -1.59 3.05
CA GLY A 50 0.76 -2.03 2.60
C GLY A 50 1.71 -0.85 2.33
N VAL A 51 1.21 0.20 1.66
CA VAL A 51 2.00 1.43 1.43
C VAL A 51 2.31 2.16 2.74
N LEU A 52 1.33 2.27 3.65
CA LEU A 52 1.55 2.88 4.97
C LEU A 52 2.57 2.11 5.80
N SER A 53 2.48 0.77 5.82
CA SER A 53 3.45 -0.08 6.51
C SER A 53 4.85 0.05 5.93
N LEU A 54 4.96 0.13 4.60
CA LEU A 54 6.23 0.38 3.91
C LEU A 54 6.82 1.74 4.31
N ALA A 55 5.99 2.79 4.34
CA ALA A 55 6.42 4.13 4.75
C ALA A 55 6.98 4.14 6.18
N ILE A 56 6.26 3.57 7.14
CA ILE A 56 6.69 3.47 8.54
C ILE A 56 7.97 2.62 8.66
N PHE A 57 8.06 1.51 7.92
CA PHE A 57 9.22 0.62 7.97
C PHE A 57 10.48 1.28 7.38
N LEU A 58 10.34 2.11 6.33
CA LEU A 58 11.45 2.88 5.77
C LEU A 58 11.92 4.00 6.70
N GLU A 59 11.00 4.63 7.43
CA GLU A 59 11.32 5.65 8.43
C GLU A 59 12.17 5.06 9.57
N ASN A 60 11.80 3.86 10.04
CA ASN A 60 12.47 3.19 11.16
C ASN A 60 13.89 2.65 10.84
N LYS A 61 14.25 2.45 9.56
CA LYS A 61 15.62 2.03 9.19
C LYS A 61 16.65 3.15 9.24
N ASN A 62 16.22 4.40 9.33
CA ASN A 62 17.09 5.58 9.34
C ASN A 62 17.35 6.12 10.76
N THR A 63 16.74 5.55 11.78
CA THR A 63 17.15 5.75 13.17
C THR A 63 18.32 4.83 13.48
N PRO A 64 19.54 5.36 13.74
CA PRO A 64 20.59 4.53 14.30
C PRO A 64 20.07 4.01 15.63
N THR A 65 20.12 2.70 15.80
CA THR A 65 19.93 2.05 17.09
C THR A 65 20.82 2.78 18.09
N ALA A 66 20.21 3.53 19.03
CA ALA A 66 20.92 3.96 20.21
C ALA A 66 21.24 2.69 20.99
N GLU A 67 22.50 2.26 20.89
CA GLU A 67 23.09 1.26 21.76
C GLU A 67 22.81 1.64 23.22
N ASN A 68 22.11 0.76 23.93
CA ASN A 68 22.17 0.66 25.39
C ASN A 68 22.43 -0.80 25.73
#